data_AF-A0A9P7JG03-F1
#
_entry.id   AF-A0A9P7JG03-F1
#
_cell.length_a   1.000
_cell.length_b   1.000
_cell.length_c   1.000
_cell.angle_alpha   90.00
_cell.angle_beta   90.00
_cell.angle_gamma   90.00
#
_symmetry.space_group_name_H-M   'P 1'
#
loop_
_entity.id
_entity.type
_entity.pdbx_description
1 polymer ?
#
loop_
_entity_poly.entity_id
_entity_poly.type
_entity_poly.pdbx_seq_one_letter_code
_entity_poly.pdbx_strand_id
1 'polypeptide(L)'
;MKKMNLSIIKEQTKLAFAAESEDVKEEIWVAIEAMKEKKRVEMDKIKKNSASLDNTVAILTQFFEELHLMTAWTFSVLMGGPDPVASGTLDISSFHVGMTKLGNRFSQAYLQFTTTVMLPYSEFVHQAFHKFT
;
A
#
# COMPACT_ATOMS: atom_id res chain seq x y z
N MET A 1 11.97 -3.53 -27.74
CA MET A 1 10.79 -4.39 -27.50
C MET A 1 9.54 -3.54 -27.55
N LYS A 2 8.59 -3.84 -28.43
CA LYS A 2 7.31 -3.11 -28.56
C LYS A 2 6.45 -3.36 -27.33
N LYS A 3 6.07 -2.31 -26.59
CA LYS A 3 5.06 -2.39 -25.52
C LYS A 3 3.72 -2.78 -26.16
N MET A 4 3.29 -4.03 -26.06
CA MET A 4 1.92 -4.42 -26.42
C MET A 4 0.96 -3.75 -25.43
N ASN A 5 -0.08 -3.10 -25.96
CA ASN A 5 -1.11 -2.44 -25.17
C ASN A 5 -1.95 -3.51 -24.44
N LEU A 6 -2.14 -3.36 -23.13
CA LEU A 6 -2.76 -4.37 -22.27
C LEU A 6 -4.19 -4.75 -22.72
N SER A 7 -4.87 -3.81 -23.39
CA SER A 7 -6.19 -4.04 -24.00
C SER A 7 -6.16 -5.10 -25.10
N ILE A 8 -5.14 -5.06 -25.96
CA ILE A 8 -4.97 -6.01 -27.07
C ILE A 8 -4.69 -7.41 -26.53
N ILE A 9 -3.85 -7.51 -25.50
CA ILE A 9 -3.54 -8.80 -24.86
C ILE A 9 -4.82 -9.40 -24.28
N LYS A 10 -5.62 -8.62 -23.53
CA LYS A 10 -6.88 -9.10 -22.94
C LYS A 10 -7.88 -9.58 -23.99
N GLU A 11 -7.97 -8.86 -25.10
CA GLU A 11 -8.89 -9.19 -26.19
C GLU A 11 -8.47 -10.49 -26.90
N GLN A 12 -7.17 -10.64 -27.20
CA GLN A 12 -6.64 -11.87 -27.80
C GLN A 12 -6.74 -13.07 -26.86
N THR A 13 -6.48 -12.89 -25.56
CA THR A 13 -6.66 -13.96 -24.55
C THR A 13 -8.13 -14.40 -24.46
N LYS A 14 -9.08 -13.46 -24.54
CA LYS A 14 -10.51 -13.79 -24.52
C LYS A 14 -10.94 -14.58 -25.75
N LEU A 15 -10.47 -14.19 -26.93
CA LEU A 15 -10.76 -14.89 -28.17
C LEU A 15 -10.14 -16.30 -28.20
N ALA A 16 -8.89 -16.43 -27.75
CA ALA A 16 -8.22 -17.72 -27.64
C ALA A 16 -9.00 -18.64 -26.68
N PHE A 17 -9.33 -18.17 -25.48
CA PHE A 17 -10.10 -18.94 -24.50
C PHE A 17 -11.50 -19.35 -24.99
N ALA A 18 -12.18 -18.49 -25.76
CA ALA A 18 -13.49 -18.81 -26.33
C ALA A 18 -13.42 -19.92 -27.38
N ALA A 19 -12.31 -20.02 -28.11
CA ALA A 19 -12.07 -21.02 -29.15
C ALA A 19 -11.58 -22.37 -28.62
N GLU A 20 -11.19 -22.47 -27.34
CA GLU A 20 -10.74 -23.72 -26.72
C GLU A 20 -11.88 -24.72 -26.50
N SER A 21 -11.51 -25.99 -26.31
CA SER A 21 -12.44 -27.06 -25.94
C SER A 21 -12.98 -26.91 -24.52
N GLU A 22 -14.13 -27.53 -24.25
CA GLU A 22 -14.76 -27.48 -22.93
C GLU A 22 -13.87 -28.08 -21.83
N ASP A 23 -13.15 -29.17 -22.13
CA ASP A 23 -12.20 -29.80 -21.20
C ASP A 23 -11.08 -28.82 -20.78
N VAL A 24 -10.56 -28.02 -21.73
CA VAL A 24 -9.51 -27.03 -21.47
C VAL A 24 -10.06 -25.84 -20.67
N LYS A 25 -11.31 -25.42 -20.93
CA LYS A 25 -11.95 -24.36 -20.15
C LYS A 25 -12.19 -24.78 -18.71
N GLU A 26 -12.57 -26.03 -18.48
CA GLU A 26 -12.79 -26.58 -17.14
C GLU A 26 -11.48 -26.64 -16.33
N GLU A 27 -10.38 -27.08 -16.95
CA GLU A 27 -9.04 -27.05 -16.34
C GLU A 27 -8.61 -25.62 -15.95
N ILE A 28 -8.86 -24.65 -16.84
CA ILE A 28 -8.56 -23.24 -16.58
C ILE A 28 -9.44 -22.69 -15.44
N TRP A 29 -10.71 -23.07 -15.35
CA TRP A 29 -11.59 -22.69 -14.24
C TRP A 29 -11.07 -23.20 -12.90
N VAL A 30 -10.70 -24.47 -12.83
CA VAL A 30 -10.10 -25.07 -11.63
C VAL A 30 -8.81 -24.33 -11.24
N ALA A 31 -7.95 -24.01 -12.22
CA ALA A 31 -6.74 -23.23 -11.98
C ALA A 31 -7.04 -21.81 -11.47
N ILE A 32 -8.05 -21.12 -12.01
CA ILE A 32 -8.50 -19.80 -11.55
C ILE A 32 -9.04 -19.87 -10.12
N GLU A 33 -9.86 -20.87 -9.81
CA GLU A 33 -10.40 -21.11 -8.47
C GLU A 33 -9.27 -21.33 -7.46
N ALA A 34 -8.30 -22.18 -7.81
CA ALA A 34 -7.13 -22.47 -7.00
C ALA A 34 -6.24 -21.23 -6.79
N MET A 35 -6.08 -20.39 -7.83
CA MET A 35 -5.35 -19.12 -7.70
C MET A 35 -6.09 -18.12 -6.79
N LYS A 36 -7.42 -18.03 -6.90
CA LYS A 36 -8.24 -17.19 -6.02
C LYS A 36 -8.14 -17.64 -4.57
N GLU A 37 -8.24 -18.95 -4.32
CA GLU A 37 -8.15 -19.50 -2.97
C GLU A 37 -6.74 -19.33 -2.38
N LYS A 38 -5.69 -19.58 -3.18
CA LYS A 38 -4.30 -19.32 -2.77
C LYS A 38 -4.10 -17.85 -2.38
N LYS A 39 -4.62 -16.92 -3.17
CA LYS A 39 -4.58 -15.48 -2.87
C LYS A 39 -5.37 -15.14 -1.61
N ARG A 40 -6.53 -15.77 -1.39
CA ARG A 40 -7.34 -15.58 -0.17
C ARG A 40 -6.59 -16.06 1.07
N VAL A 41 -6.02 -17.26 1.03
CA VAL A 41 -5.22 -17.85 2.12
C VAL A 41 -3.97 -17.03 2.41
N GLU A 42 -3.31 -16.50 1.38
CA GLU A 42 -2.14 -15.62 1.53
C GLU A 42 -2.53 -14.28 2.18
N MET A 43 -3.64 -13.67 1.75
CA MET A 43 -4.18 -12.48 2.40
C MET A 43 -4.60 -12.73 3.85
N ASP A 44 -5.19 -13.89 4.15
CA ASP A 44 -5.58 -14.25 5.52
C ASP A 44 -4.37 -14.55 6.41
N LYS A 45 -3.27 -15.09 5.85
CA LYS A 45 -1.99 -15.22 6.55
C LYS A 45 -1.35 -13.86 6.82
N ILE A 46 -1.41 -12.92 5.88
CA ILE A 46 -0.93 -11.55 6.07
C ILE A 46 -1.75 -10.83 7.16
N LYS A 47 -3.08 -11.02 7.18
CA LYS A 47 -3.96 -10.49 8.23
C LYS A 47 -3.69 -11.10 9.61
N LYS A 48 -3.43 -12.41 9.69
CA LYS A 48 -3.09 -13.10 10.95
C LYS A 48 -1.67 -12.78 11.44
N ASN A 49 -0.76 -12.53 10.50
CA ASN A 49 0.57 -11.99 10.77
C ASN A 49 0.56 -10.47 10.64
N SER A 50 -0.47 -9.78 11.16
CA SER A 50 -0.41 -8.33 11.35
C SER A 50 0.69 -8.03 12.36
N ALA A 51 1.93 -8.13 11.88
CA ALA A 51 3.06 -7.33 12.25
C ALA A 51 2.49 -5.97 12.62
N SER A 52 2.63 -5.59 13.90
CA SER A 52 2.10 -4.34 14.41
C SER A 52 2.53 -3.20 13.49
N LEU A 53 1.79 -2.08 13.50
CA LEU A 53 2.20 -0.86 12.81
C LEU A 53 3.71 -0.57 12.97
N ASP A 54 4.28 -0.91 14.12
CA ASP A 54 5.70 -0.83 14.44
C ASP A 54 6.61 -1.52 13.40
N ASN A 55 6.27 -2.72 12.94
CA ASN A 55 7.06 -3.44 11.93
C ASN A 55 6.98 -2.75 10.56
N THR A 56 5.83 -2.16 10.24
CA THR A 56 5.66 -1.38 9.00
C THR A 56 6.50 -0.11 9.07
N VAL A 57 6.46 0.58 10.21
CA VAL A 57 7.28 1.79 10.45
C VAL A 57 8.77 1.46 10.39
N ALA A 58 9.20 0.32 10.94
CA ALA A 58 10.60 -0.12 10.85
C ALA A 58 11.06 -0.34 9.41
N ILE A 59 10.25 -1.01 8.58
CA ILE A 59 10.56 -1.25 7.16
C ILE A 59 10.65 0.07 6.39
N LEU A 60 9.68 0.97 6.59
CA LEU A 60 9.69 2.28 5.95
C LEU A 60 10.90 3.10 6.41
N THR A 61 11.26 3.00 7.69
CA THR A 61 12.43 3.69 8.24
C THR A 61 13.70 3.25 7.53
N GLN A 62 13.96 1.94 7.50
CA GLN A 62 15.15 1.41 6.83
C GLN A 62 15.21 1.83 5.36
N PHE A 63 14.10 1.68 4.62
CA PHE A 63 14.06 2.02 3.19
C PHE A 63 14.37 3.49 2.91
N PHE A 64 13.72 4.41 3.63
CA PHE A 64 13.92 5.84 3.40
C PHE A 64 15.25 6.35 3.94
N GLU A 65 15.81 5.73 5.00
CA GLU A 65 17.17 6.02 5.46
C GLU A 65 18.21 5.61 4.42
N GLU A 66 18.08 4.44 3.80
CA GLU A 66 18.96 4.01 2.71
C GLU A 66 18.88 4.96 1.51
N LEU A 67 17.65 5.36 1.10
CA LEU A 67 17.47 6.34 0.05
C LEU A 67 18.09 7.70 0.40
N HIS A 68 17.95 8.15 1.65
CA HIS A 68 18.55 9.40 2.11
C HIS A 68 20.07 9.37 1.98
N LEU A 69 20.70 8.27 2.39
CA LEU A 69 22.16 8.10 2.27
C LEU A 69 22.61 8.06 0.81
N MET A 70 21.85 7.43 -0.08
CA MET A 70 22.20 7.29 -1.50
C MET A 70 22.00 8.57 -2.32
N THR A 71 21.00 9.38 -1.96
CA THR A 71 20.54 10.50 -2.80
C THR A 71 20.74 11.87 -2.17
N ALA A 72 21.05 11.92 -0.87
CA ALA A 72 20.99 13.11 -0.03
C ALA A 72 19.61 13.79 0.01
N TRP A 73 18.55 13.12 -0.45
CA TRP A 73 17.19 13.65 -0.37
C TRP A 73 16.60 13.44 1.01
N THR A 74 15.80 14.39 1.49
CA THR A 74 15.01 14.23 2.70
C THR A 74 13.60 13.77 2.35
N PHE A 75 12.99 12.99 3.24
CA PHE A 75 11.68 12.39 2.99
C PHE A 75 10.70 12.72 4.11
N SER A 76 9.46 12.97 3.73
CA SER A 76 8.33 13.09 4.65
C SER A 76 7.20 12.22 4.11
N VAL A 77 6.69 11.34 4.97
CA VAL A 77 5.63 10.40 4.64
C VAL A 77 4.47 10.64 5.58
N LEU A 78 3.30 10.90 4.99
CA LEU A 78 2.02 10.91 5.70
C LEU A 78 1.32 9.60 5.34
N MET A 79 0.79 8.90 6.34
CA MET A 79 0.09 7.63 6.14
C MET A 79 -1.09 7.54 7.08
N GLY A 80 -2.16 6.87 6.64
CA GLY A 80 -3.31 6.63 7.50
C GLY A 80 -4.29 5.66 6.88
N GLY A 81 -5.04 4.98 7.72
CA GLY A 81 -6.03 3.99 7.33
C GLY A 81 -6.67 3.27 8.52
N PRO A 82 -7.62 2.36 8.26
CA PRO A 82 -8.29 1.59 9.31
C PRO A 82 -7.31 0.66 10.01
N ASP A 83 -7.18 0.78 11.33
CA ASP A 83 -6.41 -0.14 12.14
C ASP A 83 -7.19 -1.47 12.31
N PRO A 84 -6.66 -2.60 11.80
CA PRO A 84 -7.32 -3.90 11.93
C PRO A 84 -7.43 -4.39 13.38
N VAL A 85 -6.59 -3.89 14.30
CA VAL A 85 -6.59 -4.27 15.71
C VAL A 85 -7.56 -3.39 16.52
N ALA A 86 -7.68 -2.10 16.18
CA ALA A 86 -8.61 -1.18 16.81
C ALA A 86 -9.99 -1.13 16.11
N SER A 87 -10.53 -2.30 15.72
CA SER A 87 -11.86 -2.45 15.11
C SER A 87 -12.14 -1.54 13.90
N GLY A 88 -11.11 -1.21 13.12
CA GLY A 88 -11.23 -0.34 11.95
C GLY A 88 -11.21 1.17 12.26
N THR A 89 -10.92 1.56 13.50
CA THR A 89 -10.66 2.97 13.85
C THR A 89 -9.55 3.50 12.94
N LEU A 90 -9.72 4.72 12.42
CA LEU A 90 -8.69 5.32 11.58
C LEU A 90 -7.47 5.69 12.43
N ASP A 91 -6.32 5.17 12.04
CA ASP A 91 -5.02 5.57 12.56
C ASP A 91 -4.27 6.39 11.51
N ILE A 92 -3.63 7.47 11.94
CA ILE A 92 -2.99 8.46 11.10
C ILE A 92 -1.64 8.79 11.71
N SER A 93 -0.59 8.62 10.93
CA SER A 93 0.80 8.76 11.37
C SER A 93 1.63 9.52 10.35
N SER A 94 2.75 10.08 10.80
CA SER A 94 3.76 10.67 9.93
C SER A 94 5.16 10.20 10.29
N PHE A 95 6.00 10.09 9.27
CA PHE A 95 7.37 9.64 9.38
C PHE A 95 8.28 10.55 8.55
N HIS A 96 9.48 10.85 9.05
CA HIS A 96 10.37 11.86 8.45
C HIS A 96 11.82 11.40 8.51
N VAL A 97 12.52 11.45 7.36
CA VAL A 97 13.95 11.16 7.22
C VAL A 97 14.70 12.41 6.80
N GLY A 98 15.83 12.61 7.46
CA GLY A 98 16.66 13.79 7.34
C GLY A 98 16.38 14.81 8.44
N MET A 99 17.38 15.63 8.71
CA MET A 99 17.36 16.62 9.78
C MET A 99 17.89 17.96 9.29
N THR A 100 17.43 19.04 9.92
CA THR A 100 18.05 20.36 9.79
C THR A 100 19.46 20.36 10.39
N LYS A 101 20.23 21.43 10.17
CA LYS A 101 21.54 21.63 10.83
C LYS A 101 21.48 21.58 12.36
N LEU A 102 20.31 21.84 12.94
CA LEU A 102 20.07 21.80 14.39
C LEU A 102 19.52 20.45 14.88
N GLY A 103 19.45 19.44 14.00
CA GLY A 103 18.95 18.10 14.35
C GLY A 103 17.43 17.94 14.32
N ASN A 104 16.66 19.00 14.03
CA ASN A 104 15.20 18.91 13.97
C ASN A 104 14.74 18.16 12.71
N ARG A 105 13.79 17.23 12.87
CA ARG A 105 13.02 16.63 11.76
C ARG A 105 12.01 17.63 11.21
N PHE A 106 11.44 17.35 10.04
CA PHE A 106 10.48 18.25 9.39
C PHE A 106 9.29 18.61 10.30
N SER A 107 8.70 17.63 10.99
CA SER A 107 7.59 17.88 11.92
C SER A 107 7.93 18.78 13.11
N GLN A 108 9.20 18.88 13.48
CA GLN A 108 9.69 19.73 14.56
C GLN A 108 10.12 21.11 14.04
N ALA A 109 10.67 21.15 12.84
CA ALA A 109 11.14 22.38 12.21
C ALA A 109 10.01 23.21 11.60
N TYR A 110 8.92 22.56 11.18
CA TYR A 110 7.78 23.21 10.57
C TYR A 110 6.79 23.68 11.65
N LEU A 111 6.59 25.00 11.70
CA LEU A 111 5.70 25.61 12.68
C LEU A 111 4.28 25.05 12.52
N GLN A 112 3.67 24.67 13.64
CA GLN A 112 2.28 24.18 13.67
C GLN A 112 2.03 22.96 12.76
N PHE A 113 3.04 22.09 12.56
CA PHE A 113 2.93 20.90 11.71
C PHE A 113 1.67 20.07 11.97
N THR A 114 1.31 19.86 13.24
CA THR A 114 0.09 19.10 13.58
C THR A 114 -1.16 19.74 13.01
N THR A 115 -1.37 21.06 13.19
CA THR A 115 -2.61 21.70 12.76
C THR A 115 -2.65 22.03 11.27
N THR A 116 -1.49 22.27 10.66
CA THR A 116 -1.40 22.73 9.26
C THR A 116 -1.09 21.62 8.26
N VAL A 117 -0.56 20.49 8.71
CA VAL A 117 -0.26 19.33 7.85
C VAL A 117 -1.05 18.11 8.28
N MET A 118 -0.99 17.73 9.56
CA MET A 118 -1.63 16.49 10.02
C MET A 118 -3.16 16.58 10.03
N LEU A 119 -3.76 17.71 10.42
CA LEU A 119 -5.23 17.86 10.40
C LEU A 119 -5.82 17.78 8.98
N PRO A 120 -5.36 18.54 7.96
CA PRO A 120 -5.87 18.39 6.60
C PRO A 120 -5.67 16.98 6.05
N TYR A 121 -4.54 16.33 6.37
CA TYR A 121 -4.31 14.95 5.97
C TYR A 121 -5.25 13.97 6.67
N SER A 122 -5.56 14.19 7.96
CA SER A 122 -6.57 13.43 8.70
C SER A 122 -7.95 13.53 8.04
N GLU A 123 -8.38 14.76 7.68
CA GLU A 123 -9.64 14.98 6.97
C GLU A 123 -9.68 14.24 5.63
N PHE A 124 -8.57 14.23 4.89
CA PHE A 124 -8.43 13.45 3.66
C PHE A 124 -8.58 11.93 3.94
N VAL A 125 -7.94 11.39 4.99
CA VAL A 125 -8.05 9.97 5.35
C VAL A 125 -9.50 9.62 5.74
N HIS A 126 -10.18 10.47 6.50
CA HIS A 126 -11.61 10.30 6.81
C HIS A 126 -12.47 10.24 5.55
N GLN A 127 -12.21 11.09 4.55
CA GLN A 127 -12.93 11.05 3.28
C GLN A 127 -12.60 9.80 2.45
N ALA A 128 -11.32 9.41 2.41
CA ALA A 128 -10.86 8.22 1.70
C ALA A 128 -11.48 6.93 2.28
N PHE A 129 -11.64 6.89 3.60
CA PHE A 129 -12.20 5.75 4.34
C PHE A 129 -13.58 6.04 4.95
N HIS A 130 -14.44 6.76 4.22
CA HIS A 130 -15.82 7.14 4.62
C HIS A 130 -16.74 5.99 5.05
N LYS A 131 -16.36 4.71 4.83
CA LYS A 131 -17.10 3.53 5.27
C LYS A 131 -16.72 3.04 6.68
N PHE A 132 -15.65 3.58 7.24
CA PHE A 132 -15.11 3.26 8.57
C PHE A 132 -15.33 4.39 9.58
N THR A 133 -16.11 5.41 9.18
CA THR A 133 -16.56 6.54 9.99
C THR A 133 -18.06 6.43 10.21
#